data_AF-A0A1A0QVH7-F1
#
_entry.id   AF-A0A1A0QVH7-F1
#
_cell.length_a   1.000
_cell.length_b   1.000
_cell.length_c   1.000
_cell.angle_alpha   90.00
_cell.angle_beta   90.00
_cell.angle_gamma   90.00
#
_symmetry.space_group_name_H-M   'P 1'
#
loop_
_entity.id
_entity.type
_entity.pdbx_description
1 polymer ?
#
loop_
_entity_poly.entity_id
_entity_poly.type
_entity_poly.pdbx_seq_one_letter_code
_entity_poly.pdbx_strand_id
1 'polypeptide(L)'
;MEDLAAVGVRCYTIGHFKATTAPSAIPVFVDWLTHLEARIPGEETHHRNIIRIGLIWNLHDRAAQGKQHVVDLMLAQIRHQPPLTRGAQDSALSTLSFVATARHFDQIVELLAEPIDMAGRSWLVSYLGKVKTDEARDLAVSYLDSPYTAFALKALIQMKAAGVRDLVAPYVGSEHAEIRKYARRAMERLA
;
A
#
# COMPACT_ATOMS: atom_id res chain seq x y z
N MET A 1 -25.37 6.76 -21.37
CA MET A 1 -25.07 8.09 -20.76
C MET A 1 -25.10 9.17 -21.83
N GLU A 2 -24.46 8.95 -22.98
CA GLU A 2 -24.51 9.87 -24.13
C GLU A 2 -25.94 10.10 -24.64
N ASP A 3 -26.77 9.05 -24.71
CA ASP A 3 -28.17 9.16 -25.14
C ASP A 3 -29.03 10.03 -24.21
N LEU A 4 -28.74 10.02 -22.91
CA LEU A 4 -29.44 10.85 -21.91
C LEU A 4 -28.95 12.30 -21.96
N ALA A 5 -27.64 12.50 -22.17
CA ALA A 5 -27.07 13.83 -22.41
C ALA A 5 -27.63 14.47 -23.69
N ALA A 6 -27.86 13.68 -24.74
CA ALA A 6 -28.39 14.15 -26.03
C ALA A 6 -29.82 14.69 -25.93
N VAL A 7 -30.61 14.26 -24.94
CA VAL A 7 -31.96 14.77 -24.67
C VAL A 7 -31.98 15.82 -23.55
N GLY A 8 -30.82 16.39 -23.21
CA GLY A 8 -30.70 17.51 -22.26
C GLY A 8 -30.66 17.10 -20.79
N VAL A 9 -30.61 15.80 -20.47
CA VAL A 9 -30.42 15.36 -19.09
C VAL A 9 -28.95 15.54 -18.70
N ARG A 10 -28.71 16.26 -17.60
CA ARG A 10 -27.35 16.48 -17.12
C ARG A 10 -26.75 15.18 -16.60
N CYS A 11 -25.82 14.64 -17.37
CA CYS A 11 -25.14 13.38 -17.10
C CYS A 11 -23.67 13.63 -16.77
N TYR A 12 -23.20 13.04 -15.67
CA TYR A 12 -21.78 13.00 -15.32
C TYR A 12 -21.31 11.55 -15.39
N THR A 13 -20.17 11.30 -16.03
CA THR A 13 -19.49 10.01 -15.87
C THR A 13 -18.60 10.07 -14.62
N ILE A 14 -18.35 8.93 -13.98
CA ILE A 14 -17.43 8.85 -12.82
C ILE A 14 -16.06 9.46 -13.15
N GLY A 15 -15.64 9.40 -14.42
CA GLY A 15 -14.41 10.04 -14.90
C GLY A 15 -14.38 11.57 -14.75
N HIS A 16 -15.54 12.25 -14.77
CA HIS A 16 -15.63 13.70 -14.59
C HIS A 16 -15.41 14.15 -13.13
N PHE A 17 -15.56 13.25 -12.17
CA PHE A 17 -15.30 13.52 -10.75
C PHE A 17 -13.90 13.05 -10.31
N LYS A 18 -13.07 12.61 -11.26
CA LYS A 18 -11.76 12.02 -10.95
C LYS A 18 -10.74 13.10 -10.64
N ALA A 19 -10.92 13.81 -9.51
CA ALA A 19 -9.84 14.55 -8.89
C ALA A 19 -8.71 13.56 -8.57
N THR A 20 -7.47 13.91 -8.92
CA THR A 20 -6.30 13.06 -8.62
C THR A 20 -6.06 12.93 -7.11
N THR A 21 -6.55 13.92 -6.36
CA THR A 21 -6.53 13.98 -4.89
C THR A 21 -7.76 14.72 -4.39
N ALA A 22 -8.28 14.36 -3.21
CA ALA A 22 -9.38 15.06 -2.56
C ALA A 22 -9.03 15.50 -1.12
N PRO A 23 -8.16 16.51 -0.93
CA PRO A 23 -7.66 16.90 0.40
C PRO A 23 -8.75 17.24 1.41
N SER A 24 -9.82 17.91 0.98
CA SER A 24 -10.96 18.29 1.83
C SER A 24 -11.83 17.11 2.25
N ALA A 25 -11.76 15.99 1.53
CA ALA A 25 -12.51 14.78 1.85
C ALA A 25 -11.77 13.86 2.83
N ILE A 26 -10.44 14.00 2.95
CA ILE A 26 -9.63 13.15 3.87
C ILE A 26 -10.16 13.17 5.31
N PRO A 27 -10.46 14.33 5.93
CA PRO A 27 -11.01 14.35 7.29
C PRO A 27 -12.35 13.61 7.40
N VAL A 28 -13.19 13.67 6.36
CA VAL A 28 -14.48 12.97 6.32
C VAL A 28 -14.28 11.46 6.27
N PHE A 29 -13.36 10.97 5.44
CA PHE A 29 -13.07 9.53 5.35
C PHE A 29 -12.44 8.99 6.64
N VAL A 30 -11.53 9.75 7.25
CA VAL A 30 -10.93 9.41 8.55
C VAL A 30 -12.03 9.32 9.62
N ASP A 31 -12.89 10.33 9.73
CA ASP A 31 -14.00 10.35 10.70
C ASP A 31 -14.96 9.17 10.50
N TRP A 32 -15.37 8.92 9.25
CA TRP A 32 -16.26 7.80 8.93
C TRP A 32 -15.65 6.44 9.27
N LEU A 33 -14.38 6.21 8.92
CA LEU A 33 -13.72 4.94 9.17
C LEU A 33 -13.41 4.72 10.65
N THR A 34 -13.08 5.80 11.38
CA THR A 34 -12.86 5.76 12.84
C THR A 34 -14.13 5.39 13.60
N HIS A 35 -15.29 5.84 13.12
CA HIS A 35 -16.58 5.64 13.76
C HIS A 35 -17.47 4.64 13.02
N LEU A 36 -16.90 3.77 12.18
CA LEU A 36 -17.68 2.93 11.26
C LEU A 36 -18.62 1.99 12.02
N GLU A 37 -18.14 1.38 13.09
CA GLU A 37 -18.89 0.45 13.93
C GLU A 37 -20.03 1.15 14.68
N ALA A 38 -19.84 2.41 15.08
CA ALA A 38 -20.91 3.20 15.70
C ALA A 38 -21.96 3.65 14.69
N ARG A 39 -21.55 3.97 13.46
CA ARG A 39 -22.44 4.40 12.37
C ARG A 39 -23.20 3.24 11.73
N ILE A 40 -22.60 2.05 11.73
CA ILE A 40 -23.19 0.81 11.21
C ILE A 40 -23.05 -0.28 12.30
N PRO A 41 -23.91 -0.23 13.33
CA PRO A 41 -23.82 -1.11 14.49
C PRO A 41 -24.13 -2.57 14.13
N GLY A 42 -23.62 -3.48 14.96
CA GLY A 42 -23.79 -4.93 14.82
C GLY A 42 -22.49 -5.66 14.48
N GLU A 43 -22.61 -6.93 14.11
CA GLU A 43 -21.48 -7.74 13.63
C GLU A 43 -20.97 -7.28 12.26
N GLU A 44 -19.78 -7.75 11.86
CA GLU A 44 -19.23 -7.41 10.54
C GLU A 44 -20.05 -8.09 9.44
N THR A 45 -20.81 -7.29 8.71
CA THR A 45 -21.59 -7.74 7.55
C THR A 45 -20.85 -7.45 6.25
N HIS A 46 -21.25 -8.14 5.18
CA HIS A 46 -20.73 -7.86 3.83
C HIS A 46 -20.87 -6.38 3.44
N HIS A 47 -22.01 -5.76 3.78
CA HIS A 47 -22.26 -4.35 3.53
C HIS A 47 -21.29 -3.43 4.27
N ARG A 48 -21.08 -3.65 5.57
CA ARG A 48 -20.12 -2.85 6.35
C ARG A 48 -18.69 -3.02 5.83
N ASN A 49 -18.32 -4.24 5.47
CA ASN A 49 -17.01 -4.53 4.90
C ASN A 49 -16.78 -3.82 3.55
N ILE A 50 -17.79 -3.75 2.68
CA ILE A 50 -17.69 -2.98 1.42
C ILE A 50 -17.46 -1.49 1.71
N ILE A 51 -18.23 -0.90 2.63
CA ILE A 51 -18.07 0.50 3.03
C ILE A 51 -16.68 0.74 3.60
N ARG A 52 -16.21 -0.16 4.48
CA ARG A 52 -14.86 -0.11 5.06
C ARG A 52 -13.78 -0.08 3.98
N ILE A 53 -13.83 -1.02 3.04
CA ILE A 53 -12.90 -1.09 1.92
C ILE A 53 -12.98 0.22 1.11
N GLY A 54 -14.17 0.69 0.77
CA GLY A 54 -14.35 1.95 0.06
C GLY A 54 -13.71 3.14 0.77
N LEU A 55 -13.90 3.27 2.09
CA LEU A 55 -13.28 4.32 2.91
C LEU A 55 -11.75 4.22 2.91
N ILE A 56 -11.20 3.02 3.10
CA ILE A 56 -9.76 2.76 3.07
C ILE A 56 -9.18 3.14 1.70
N TRP A 57 -9.81 2.74 0.60
CA TRP A 57 -9.35 3.06 -0.76
C TRP A 57 -9.37 4.56 -1.05
N ASN A 58 -10.33 5.30 -0.51
CA ASN A 58 -10.34 6.76 -0.61
C ASN A 58 -9.23 7.44 0.20
N LEU A 59 -8.66 6.75 1.19
CA LEU A 59 -7.47 7.20 1.92
C LEU A 59 -6.15 6.84 1.21
N HIS A 60 -6.18 6.05 0.14
CA HIS A 60 -5.05 5.85 -0.78
C HIS A 60 -4.88 7.09 -1.68
N ASP A 61 -4.64 8.24 -1.05
CA ASP A 61 -4.59 9.58 -1.66
C ASP A 61 -3.28 10.29 -1.23
N ARG A 62 -2.68 11.06 -2.14
CA ARG A 62 -1.45 11.83 -1.80
C ARG A 62 -1.69 12.85 -0.69
N ALA A 63 -2.91 13.37 -0.56
CA ALA A 63 -3.28 14.27 0.51
C ALA A 63 -3.36 13.57 1.89
N ALA A 64 -3.37 12.24 1.92
CA ALA A 64 -3.27 11.44 3.15
C ALA A 64 -1.83 11.03 3.48
N GLN A 65 -0.91 11.15 2.53
CA GLN A 65 0.48 10.77 2.71
C GLN A 65 1.15 11.56 3.84
N GLY A 66 1.89 10.87 4.70
CA GLY A 66 2.62 11.53 5.77
C GLY A 66 1.72 12.10 6.87
N LYS A 67 0.50 11.60 7.06
CA LYS A 67 -0.37 11.98 8.19
C LYS A 67 -0.40 10.87 9.23
N GLN A 68 0.08 11.16 10.44
CA GLN A 68 0.21 10.16 11.51
C GLN A 68 -1.13 9.50 11.84
N HIS A 69 -2.20 10.28 12.00
CA HIS A 69 -3.54 9.76 12.28
C HIS A 69 -4.08 8.83 11.18
N VAL A 70 -3.68 9.01 9.91
CA VAL A 70 -4.07 8.08 8.84
C VAL A 70 -3.29 6.78 8.96
N VAL A 71 -1.99 6.86 9.23
CA VAL A 71 -1.13 5.68 9.48
C VAL A 71 -1.66 4.87 10.66
N ASP A 72 -1.93 5.53 11.79
CA ASP A 72 -2.47 4.88 12.99
C ASP A 72 -3.83 4.24 12.72
N LEU A 73 -4.68 4.91 11.95
CA LEU A 73 -5.98 4.35 11.54
C LEU A 73 -5.81 3.10 10.66
N MET A 74 -4.87 3.08 9.71
CA MET A 74 -4.60 1.88 8.91
C MET A 74 -4.05 0.74 9.77
N LEU A 75 -3.13 1.04 10.69
CA LEU A 75 -2.63 0.05 11.66
C LEU A 75 -3.77 -0.52 12.51
N ALA A 76 -4.71 0.31 12.96
CA ALA A 76 -5.89 -0.12 13.68
C ALA A 76 -6.80 -1.03 12.84
N GLN A 77 -6.97 -0.76 11.54
CA GLN A 77 -7.70 -1.65 10.64
C GLN A 77 -6.98 -2.99 10.45
N ILE A 78 -5.65 -2.99 10.33
CA ILE A 78 -4.85 -4.20 10.14
C ILE A 78 -4.89 -5.09 11.40
N ARG A 79 -4.78 -4.47 12.58
CA ARG A 79 -4.77 -5.14 13.90
C ARG A 79 -6.18 -5.31 14.50
N HIS A 80 -7.24 -5.03 13.74
CA HIS A 80 -8.62 -5.06 14.21
C HIS A 80 -9.00 -6.45 14.77
N GLN A 81 -9.83 -6.46 15.82
CA GLN A 81 -10.34 -7.67 16.47
C GLN A 81 -11.88 -7.69 16.49
N PRO A 82 -12.55 -8.74 15.97
CA PRO A 82 -11.96 -9.90 15.28
C PRO A 82 -11.27 -9.51 13.96
N PRO A 83 -10.35 -10.34 13.42
CA PRO A 83 -9.67 -10.03 12.17
C PRO A 83 -10.65 -9.73 11.05
N LEU A 84 -10.41 -8.63 10.31
CA LEU A 84 -11.22 -8.26 9.17
C LEU A 84 -11.06 -9.25 8.01
N THR A 85 -11.97 -9.18 7.03
CA THR A 85 -11.84 -9.97 5.82
C THR A 85 -10.51 -9.70 5.11
N ARG A 86 -10.01 -10.70 4.36
CA ARG A 86 -8.78 -10.57 3.58
C ARG A 86 -8.77 -9.34 2.67
N GLY A 87 -9.91 -9.00 2.05
CA GLY A 87 -10.01 -7.83 1.17
C GLY A 87 -9.83 -6.51 1.92
N ALA A 88 -10.36 -6.39 3.14
CA ALA A 88 -10.18 -5.21 3.97
C ALA A 88 -8.74 -5.10 4.50
N GLN A 89 -8.16 -6.22 4.94
CA GLN A 89 -6.76 -6.27 5.38
C GLN A 89 -5.78 -5.88 4.24
N ASP A 90 -5.95 -6.46 3.05
CA ASP A 90 -5.12 -6.14 1.88
C ASP A 90 -5.26 -4.66 1.48
N SER A 91 -6.49 -4.13 1.50
CA SER A 91 -6.74 -2.71 1.24
C SER A 91 -6.03 -1.80 2.26
N ALA A 92 -6.07 -2.17 3.55
CA ALA A 92 -5.42 -1.40 4.60
C ALA A 92 -3.88 -1.45 4.49
N LEU A 93 -3.30 -2.62 4.20
CA LEU A 93 -1.85 -2.80 4.00
C LEU A 93 -1.35 -2.06 2.77
N SER A 94 -2.08 -2.16 1.65
CA SER A 94 -1.79 -1.40 0.43
C SER A 94 -1.83 0.10 0.69
N THR A 95 -2.89 0.59 1.34
CA THR A 95 -3.05 2.01 1.70
C THR A 95 -1.96 2.47 2.65
N LEU A 96 -1.66 1.70 3.71
CA LEU A 96 -0.57 1.98 4.64
C LEU A 96 0.77 2.10 3.91
N SER A 97 1.09 1.13 3.04
CA SER A 97 2.33 1.15 2.25
C SER A 97 2.42 2.38 1.36
N PHE A 98 1.27 2.93 0.91
CA PHE A 98 1.18 4.12 0.10
C PHE A 98 1.41 5.41 0.92
N VAL A 99 0.63 5.59 1.99
CA VAL A 99 0.60 6.84 2.78
C VAL A 99 1.76 6.97 3.75
N ALA A 100 2.37 5.85 4.17
CA ALA A 100 3.55 5.87 5.01
C ALA A 100 4.74 6.52 4.29
N THR A 101 5.68 7.02 5.08
CA THR A 101 6.86 7.78 4.69
C THR A 101 8.01 7.36 5.59
N ALA A 102 9.26 7.68 5.26
CA ALA A 102 10.45 7.28 6.02
C ALA A 102 10.32 7.42 7.55
N ARG A 103 9.69 8.47 8.06
CA ARG A 103 9.48 8.68 9.52
C ARG A 103 8.64 7.60 10.22
N HIS A 104 7.87 6.80 9.48
CA HIS A 104 7.03 5.71 10.01
C HIS A 104 7.73 4.35 9.87
N PHE A 105 9.03 4.32 9.55
CA PHE A 105 9.77 3.08 9.32
C PHE A 105 9.65 2.10 10.49
N ASP A 106 9.85 2.56 11.72
CA ASP A 106 9.78 1.70 12.91
C ASP A 106 8.42 1.02 13.07
N GLN A 107 7.32 1.74 12.82
CA GLN A 107 5.96 1.18 12.85
C GLN A 107 5.76 0.09 11.77
N ILE A 108 6.37 0.25 10.59
CA ILE A 108 6.29 -0.74 9.51
C ILE A 108 7.19 -1.95 9.81
N VAL A 109 8.35 -1.76 10.44
CA VAL A 109 9.23 -2.85 10.86
C VAL A 109 8.57 -3.70 11.95
N GLU A 110 7.95 -3.06 12.95
CA GLU A 110 7.14 -3.77 13.95
C GLU A 110 6.05 -4.60 13.27
N LEU A 111 5.31 -4.00 12.34
CA LEU A 111 4.26 -4.69 11.61
C LEU A 111 4.79 -5.86 10.75
N LEU A 112 5.98 -5.73 10.14
CA LEU A 112 6.60 -6.82 9.36
C LEU A 112 6.92 -8.07 10.20
N ALA A 113 7.09 -7.92 11.52
CA ALA A 113 7.29 -9.02 12.46
C ALA A 113 5.98 -9.74 12.85
N GLU A 114 4.83 -9.17 12.53
CA GLU A 114 3.52 -9.76 12.82
C GLU A 114 3.13 -10.86 11.81
N PRO A 115 2.19 -11.76 12.20
CA PRO A 115 1.64 -12.77 11.29
C PRO A 115 0.76 -12.14 10.21
N ILE A 116 1.39 -11.71 9.11
CA ILE A 116 0.74 -11.15 7.92
C ILE A 116 0.79 -12.16 6.78
N ASP A 117 -0.29 -12.22 5.99
CA ASP A 117 -0.34 -13.02 4.77
C ASP A 117 0.69 -12.55 3.72
N MET A 118 0.92 -13.39 2.71
CA MET A 118 1.94 -13.12 1.70
C MET A 118 1.65 -11.84 0.92
N ALA A 119 0.38 -11.60 0.54
CA ALA A 119 -0.01 -10.41 -0.21
C ALA A 119 0.25 -9.13 0.60
N GLY A 120 -0.18 -9.13 1.86
CA GLY A 120 0.05 -8.08 2.82
C GLY A 120 1.53 -7.73 3.02
N ARG A 121 2.37 -8.76 3.24
CA ARG A 121 3.81 -8.55 3.43
C ARG A 121 4.48 -7.98 2.17
N SER A 122 4.00 -8.30 0.97
CA SER A 122 4.53 -7.74 -0.28
C SER A 122 4.37 -6.21 -0.40
N TRP A 123 3.28 -5.65 0.14
CA TRP A 123 3.07 -4.21 0.20
C TRP A 123 4.09 -3.52 1.11
N LEU A 124 4.36 -4.11 2.28
CA LEU A 124 5.30 -3.58 3.26
C LEU A 124 6.75 -3.69 2.78
N VAL A 125 7.13 -4.79 2.11
CA VAL A 125 8.46 -4.92 1.46
C VAL A 125 8.64 -3.85 0.38
N SER A 126 7.59 -3.59 -0.42
CA SER A 126 7.63 -2.53 -1.43
C SER A 126 7.79 -1.13 -0.83
N TYR A 127 7.22 -0.89 0.36
CA TYR A 127 7.35 0.38 1.07
C TYR A 127 8.81 0.72 1.42
N LEU A 128 9.66 -0.27 1.70
CA LEU A 128 11.07 -0.06 2.08
C LEU A 128 11.82 0.84 1.08
N GLY A 129 11.48 0.74 -0.21
CA GLY A 129 12.05 1.58 -1.27
C GLY A 129 11.82 3.09 -1.10
N LYS A 130 10.86 3.50 -0.26
CA LYS A 130 10.56 4.90 0.06
C LYS A 130 11.44 5.48 1.17
N VAL A 131 12.02 4.63 2.02
CA VAL A 131 12.71 5.04 3.25
C VAL A 131 14.12 5.55 2.96
N LYS A 132 14.85 4.86 2.08
CA LYS A 132 16.19 5.25 1.59
C LYS A 132 17.27 5.41 2.68
N THR A 133 17.25 4.53 3.67
CA THR A 133 18.31 4.41 4.67
C THR A 133 19.04 3.08 4.53
N ASP A 134 20.18 2.95 5.18
CA ASP A 134 20.96 1.71 5.18
C ASP A 134 20.18 0.58 5.87
N GLU A 135 19.43 0.87 6.93
CA GLU A 135 18.61 -0.13 7.63
C GLU A 135 17.47 -0.65 6.74
N ALA A 136 16.81 0.24 5.98
CA ALA A 136 15.77 -0.17 5.03
C ALA A 136 16.34 -0.94 3.83
N ARG A 137 17.56 -0.61 3.40
CA ARG A 137 18.30 -1.38 2.39
C ARG A 137 18.58 -2.78 2.89
N ASP A 138 19.16 -2.91 4.08
CA ASP A 138 19.57 -4.20 4.64
C ASP A 138 18.35 -5.10 4.89
N LEU A 139 17.24 -4.51 5.35
CA LEU A 139 15.97 -5.23 5.46
C LEU A 139 15.40 -5.63 4.08
N ALA A 140 15.50 -4.79 3.05
CA ALA A 140 15.09 -5.19 1.70
C ALA A 140 15.97 -6.32 1.14
N VAL A 141 17.28 -6.29 1.43
CA VAL A 141 18.24 -7.36 1.08
C VAL A 141 17.87 -8.67 1.76
N SER A 142 17.44 -8.67 3.02
CA SER A 142 17.06 -9.92 3.71
C SER A 142 15.82 -10.61 3.11
N TYR A 143 15.08 -9.93 2.22
CA TYR A 143 13.97 -10.50 1.46
C TYR A 143 14.38 -11.02 0.07
N LEU A 144 15.65 -10.87 -0.34
CA LEU A 144 16.21 -11.62 -1.45
C LEU A 144 16.19 -13.14 -1.10
N ASP A 145 15.99 -14.01 -2.08
CA ASP A 145 15.75 -15.46 -1.92
C ASP A 145 14.48 -15.87 -1.16
N SER A 146 13.59 -14.92 -0.89
CA SER A 146 12.26 -15.20 -0.33
C SER A 146 11.17 -15.14 -1.41
N PRO A 147 9.93 -15.54 -1.10
CA PRO A 147 8.79 -15.30 -1.98
C PRO A 147 8.54 -13.81 -2.29
N TYR A 148 9.23 -12.89 -1.59
CA TYR A 148 9.13 -11.45 -1.78
C TYR A 148 10.24 -10.86 -2.67
N THR A 149 11.09 -11.70 -3.29
CA THR A 149 12.26 -11.27 -4.07
C THR A 149 11.94 -10.18 -5.10
N ALA A 150 10.84 -10.30 -5.86
CA ALA A 150 10.47 -9.28 -6.85
C ALA A 150 10.18 -7.91 -6.21
N PHE A 151 9.56 -7.89 -5.03
CA PHE A 151 9.24 -6.68 -4.29
C PHE A 151 10.49 -6.08 -3.63
N ALA A 152 11.38 -6.93 -3.10
CA ALA A 152 12.68 -6.52 -2.60
C ALA A 152 13.52 -5.84 -3.68
N LEU A 153 13.63 -6.45 -4.87
CA LEU A 153 14.34 -5.85 -6.01
C LEU A 153 13.74 -4.50 -6.40
N LYS A 154 12.40 -4.39 -6.46
CA LYS A 154 11.72 -3.12 -6.73
C LYS A 154 12.05 -2.06 -5.67
N ALA A 155 12.06 -2.43 -4.39
CA ALA A 155 12.41 -1.54 -3.29
C ALA A 155 13.88 -1.04 -3.42
N LEU A 156 14.83 -1.93 -3.66
CA LEU A 156 16.25 -1.61 -3.85
C LEU A 156 16.47 -0.65 -5.03
N ILE A 157 15.79 -0.88 -6.15
CA ILE A 157 15.80 0.03 -7.32
C ILE A 157 15.24 1.41 -6.96
N GLN A 158 14.12 1.44 -6.23
CA GLN A 158 13.45 2.70 -5.89
C GLN A 158 14.28 3.56 -4.93
N MET A 159 14.97 2.94 -3.97
CA MET A 159 15.84 3.66 -3.05
C MET A 159 17.20 4.04 -3.67
N LYS A 160 17.55 3.49 -4.84
CA LYS A 160 18.89 3.56 -5.43
C LYS A 160 19.96 3.04 -4.46
N ALA A 161 19.72 1.84 -3.93
CA ALA A 161 20.60 1.20 -2.95
C ALA A 161 22.03 1.08 -3.49
N ALA A 162 23.00 1.58 -2.73
CA ALA A 162 24.41 1.43 -3.04
C ALA A 162 24.96 0.12 -2.46
N GLY A 163 25.93 -0.50 -3.14
CA GLY A 163 26.69 -1.64 -2.59
C GLY A 163 25.93 -2.97 -2.56
N VAL A 164 24.77 -3.05 -3.23
CA VAL A 164 23.95 -4.28 -3.31
C VAL A 164 23.98 -4.93 -4.68
N ARG A 165 24.74 -4.37 -5.63
CA ARG A 165 24.76 -4.83 -7.02
C ARG A 165 25.15 -6.31 -7.13
N ASP A 166 26.15 -6.74 -6.38
CA ASP A 166 26.61 -8.14 -6.36
C ASP A 166 25.57 -9.08 -5.78
N LEU A 167 24.78 -8.61 -4.80
CA LEU A 167 23.68 -9.37 -4.22
C LEU A 167 22.52 -9.53 -5.21
N VAL A 168 22.34 -8.58 -6.13
CA VAL A 168 21.28 -8.61 -7.14
C VAL A 168 21.69 -9.42 -8.39
N ALA A 169 22.99 -9.50 -8.70
CA ALA A 169 23.50 -10.14 -9.91
C ALA A 169 22.98 -11.57 -10.16
N PRO A 170 22.84 -12.47 -9.16
CA PRO A 170 22.32 -13.83 -9.36
C PRO A 170 20.91 -13.87 -9.97
N TYR A 171 20.08 -12.85 -9.74
CA TYR A 171 18.68 -12.84 -10.17
C TYR A 171 18.48 -12.45 -11.65
N VAL A 172 19.52 -11.98 -12.33
CA VAL A 172 19.46 -11.58 -13.76
C VAL A 172 19.02 -12.73 -14.67
N GLY A 173 19.39 -13.96 -14.28
CA GLY A 173 19.07 -15.21 -14.96
C GLY A 173 17.92 -16.01 -14.34
N SER A 174 17.22 -15.48 -13.32
CA SER A 174 16.12 -16.19 -12.62
C SER A 174 15.12 -16.84 -13.56
N GLU A 175 14.48 -17.95 -13.21
CA GLU A 175 13.42 -18.54 -14.05
C GLU A 175 12.11 -17.73 -14.01
N HIS A 176 11.94 -16.88 -13.00
CA HIS A 176 10.75 -16.03 -12.86
C HIS A 176 10.91 -14.72 -13.64
N ALA A 177 10.01 -14.46 -14.58
CA ALA A 177 10.08 -13.33 -15.50
C ALA A 177 10.12 -11.96 -14.79
N GLU A 178 9.30 -11.75 -13.76
CA GLU A 178 9.30 -10.48 -13.02
C GLU A 178 10.59 -10.28 -12.22
N ILE A 179 11.13 -11.35 -11.61
CA ILE A 179 12.43 -11.29 -10.90
C ILE A 179 13.54 -10.92 -11.88
N ARG A 180 13.64 -11.60 -13.04
CA ARG A 180 14.63 -11.25 -14.09
C ARG A 180 14.54 -9.80 -14.52
N LYS A 181 13.31 -9.31 -14.76
CA LYS A 181 13.04 -7.95 -15.21
C LYS A 181 13.54 -6.92 -14.21
N TYR A 182 13.22 -7.08 -12.92
CA TYR A 182 13.70 -6.14 -11.90
C TYR A 182 15.20 -6.29 -11.66
N ALA A 183 15.76 -7.50 -11.68
CA ALA A 183 17.19 -7.71 -11.53
C ALA A 183 18.00 -7.02 -12.64
N ARG A 184 17.60 -7.18 -13.91
CA ARG A 184 18.23 -6.47 -15.04
C ARG A 184 18.16 -4.95 -14.87
N ARG A 185 16.99 -4.44 -14.50
CA ARG A 185 16.80 -3.01 -14.22
C ARG A 185 17.64 -2.52 -13.05
N ALA A 186 17.88 -3.34 -12.04
CA ALA A 186 18.76 -3.02 -10.93
C ALA A 186 20.22 -2.96 -11.39
N MET A 187 20.67 -3.88 -12.26
CA MET A 187 22.00 -3.81 -12.87
C MET A 187 22.22 -2.57 -13.75
N GLU A 188 21.16 -1.89 -14.20
CA GLU A 188 21.29 -0.62 -14.92
C GLU A 188 21.34 0.59 -13.97
N ARG A 189 20.79 0.47 -12.75
CA ARG A 189 20.45 1.61 -11.89
C ARG A 189 21.20 1.66 -10.56
N LEU A 190 21.73 0.54 -10.11
CA LEU A 190 22.44 0.43 -8.84
C LEU A 190 23.94 0.43 -9.10
N ALA A 191 24.65 1.24 -8.32
CA ALA A 191 26.11 1.27 -8.29
C ALA A 191 26.62 0.17 -7.35
#